data_AF-A0AAJ2BV07-F1
#
_entry.id   AF-A0AAJ2BV07-F1
#
_cell.length_a   1.000
_cell.length_b   1.000
_cell.length_c   1.000
_cell.angle_alpha   90.00
_cell.angle_beta   90.00
_cell.angle_gamma   90.00
#
_symmetry.space_group_name_H-M   'P 1'
#
loop_
_entity.id
_entity.type
_entity.pdbx_description
1 polymer ?
#
loop_
_entity_poly.entity_id
_entity_poly.type
_entity_poly.pdbx_seq_one_letter_code
_entity_poly.pdbx_strand_id
1 'polypeptide(L)'
;MPRWLLCSPLLLLPFATVALAASAERAPRSCSQELGQQPAQALADTCRALSPATRPPCNAANSCALIQDEIARSCALFGDAEAAKQSGCGPLPSSAEAAAAVVQRYYRALDARDYGTAWQQWGDDGQPGNSYERFHQGYAKTRDVRVTLGQPGPVEGAAGSLYVSVPVTVKARLDDGTRQTFTGSYQVRRVNDVDGASAEQRRWHLDSAKLRLQR
;
A
#
# COMPACT_ATOMS: atom_id res chain seq x y z
N MET A 1 -16.67 -18.94 84.54
CA MET A 1 -15.40 -19.53 84.07
C MET A 1 -15.47 -19.72 82.55
N PRO A 2 -14.36 -19.58 81.81
CA PRO A 2 -14.28 -18.92 80.50
C PRO A 2 -14.02 -19.88 79.30
N ARG A 3 -14.32 -19.49 78.04
CA ARG A 3 -13.47 -19.72 76.84
C ARG A 3 -14.08 -19.13 75.54
N TRP A 4 -13.64 -17.96 75.06
CA TRP A 4 -12.69 -17.70 73.93
C TRP A 4 -13.30 -18.02 72.54
N LEU A 5 -13.70 -17.02 71.74
CA LEU A 5 -12.89 -16.34 70.69
C LEU A 5 -12.18 -17.31 69.74
N LEU A 6 -12.69 -17.46 68.51
CA LEU A 6 -11.88 -17.76 67.33
C LEU A 6 -12.32 -16.85 66.16
N CYS A 7 -11.47 -15.86 65.93
CA CYS A 7 -11.44 -14.97 64.79
C CYS A 7 -10.64 -15.70 63.68
N SER A 8 -11.29 -16.11 62.60
CA SER A 8 -10.58 -16.62 61.42
C SER A 8 -10.14 -15.43 60.56
N PRO A 9 -8.84 -15.31 60.23
CA PRO A 9 -8.38 -14.27 59.32
C PRO A 9 -8.75 -14.68 57.89
N LEU A 10 -9.56 -13.86 57.22
CA LEU A 10 -9.75 -13.91 55.78
C LEU A 10 -8.38 -13.70 55.11
N LEU A 11 -7.85 -14.76 54.49
CA LEU A 11 -6.71 -14.68 53.58
C LEU A 11 -7.14 -13.92 52.32
N LEU A 12 -6.82 -12.64 52.28
CA LEU A 12 -6.89 -11.80 51.08
C LEU A 12 -5.81 -12.27 50.10
N LEU A 13 -6.21 -13.05 49.08
CA LEU A 13 -5.36 -13.32 47.93
C LEU A 13 -5.19 -12.03 47.12
N PRO A 14 -3.96 -11.61 46.77
CA PRO A 14 -3.74 -10.46 45.91
C PRO A 14 -4.21 -10.79 44.50
N PHE A 15 -5.17 -10.01 43.99
CA PHE A 15 -5.57 -10.02 42.59
C PHE A 15 -4.35 -9.64 41.74
N ALA A 16 -3.77 -10.60 41.03
CA ALA A 16 -2.75 -10.34 40.02
C ALA A 16 -3.42 -9.60 38.84
N THR A 17 -3.12 -8.31 38.70
CA THR A 17 -3.49 -7.52 37.53
C THR A 17 -2.72 -8.02 36.32
N VAL A 18 -3.39 -8.77 35.44
CA VAL A 18 -2.86 -9.06 34.11
C VAL A 18 -2.96 -7.77 33.30
N ALA A 19 -1.84 -7.07 33.13
CA ALA A 19 -1.75 -5.96 32.20
C ALA A 19 -1.94 -6.50 30.77
N LEU A 20 -3.07 -6.19 30.13
CA LEU A 20 -3.21 -6.38 28.69
C LEU A 20 -2.20 -5.48 27.99
N ALA A 21 -1.13 -6.06 27.46
CA ALA A 21 -0.24 -5.36 26.55
C ALA A 21 -1.01 -5.04 25.27
N ALA A 22 -1.43 -3.78 25.12
CA ALA A 22 -1.88 -3.27 23.83
C ALA A 22 -0.75 -3.47 22.81
N SER A 23 -1.01 -4.22 21.75
CA SER A 23 -0.05 -4.41 20.67
C SER A 23 0.16 -3.06 19.99
N ALA A 24 1.33 -2.45 20.18
CA ALA A 24 1.70 -1.24 19.45
C ALA A 24 1.62 -1.52 17.95
N GLU A 25 0.88 -0.68 17.22
CA GLU A 25 0.82 -0.77 15.76
C GLU A 25 2.23 -0.65 15.19
N ARG A 26 2.59 -1.61 14.34
CA ARG A 26 3.95 -1.69 13.80
C ARG A 26 4.08 -0.63 12.71
N ALA A 27 4.99 0.32 12.91
CA ALA A 27 5.29 1.35 11.93
C ALA A 27 5.64 0.74 10.55
N PRO A 28 5.38 1.46 9.45
CA PRO A 28 5.76 1.01 8.12
C PRO A 28 7.26 0.69 8.03
N ARG A 29 7.61 -0.36 7.28
CA ARG A 29 9.00 -0.63 6.94
C ARG A 29 9.51 0.49 6.04
N SER A 30 10.70 0.98 6.36
CA SER A 30 11.39 1.98 5.55
C SER A 30 11.95 1.35 4.28
N CYS A 31 12.20 2.20 3.29
CA CYS A 31 12.76 1.79 2.01
C CYS A 31 14.17 1.21 2.18
N SER A 32 14.93 1.76 3.14
CA SER A 32 16.24 1.22 3.51
C SER A 32 16.17 -0.20 4.09
N GLN A 33 15.08 -0.56 4.77
CA GLN A 33 14.84 -1.93 5.26
C GLN A 33 14.35 -2.87 4.15
N GLU A 34 13.72 -2.34 3.11
CA GLU A 34 13.25 -3.13 1.96
C GLU A 34 14.35 -3.43 0.94
N LEU A 35 15.16 -2.42 0.58
CA LEU A 35 16.14 -2.50 -0.52
C LEU A 35 17.60 -2.38 -0.07
N GLY A 36 17.86 -2.05 1.20
CA GLY A 36 19.18 -1.64 1.69
C GLY A 36 19.41 -0.13 1.57
N GLN A 37 20.43 0.38 2.27
CA GLN A 37 20.66 1.83 2.40
C GLN A 37 20.97 2.52 1.06
N GLN A 38 21.94 2.02 0.29
CA GLN A 38 22.36 2.69 -0.94
C GLN A 38 21.23 2.77 -2.00
N PRO A 39 20.51 1.68 -2.33
CA PRO A 39 19.41 1.77 -3.29
C PRO A 39 18.25 2.66 -2.81
N ALA A 40 17.94 2.64 -1.51
CA ALA A 40 16.90 3.49 -0.94
C ALA A 40 17.26 4.98 -1.01
N GLN A 41 18.53 5.32 -0.75
CA GLN A 41 19.02 6.68 -0.87
C GLN A 41 18.97 7.15 -2.33
N ALA A 42 19.44 6.33 -3.27
CA ALA A 42 19.36 6.64 -4.71
C ALA A 42 17.91 6.87 -5.18
N LEU A 43 16.96 6.06 -4.70
CA LEU A 43 15.54 6.26 -5.00
C LEU A 43 15.02 7.59 -4.42
N ALA A 44 15.42 7.94 -3.20
CA ALA A 44 15.05 9.21 -2.57
C ALA A 44 15.68 10.42 -3.28
N ASP A 45 16.92 10.29 -3.79
CA ASP A 45 17.58 11.31 -4.62
C ASP A 45 16.83 11.53 -5.94
N THR A 46 16.47 10.45 -6.64
CA THR A 46 15.61 10.53 -7.85
C THR A 46 14.29 11.23 -7.55
N CYS A 47 13.64 10.89 -6.44
CA CYS A 47 12.40 11.54 -6.02
C CYS A 47 12.58 13.05 -5.82
N ARG A 48 13.65 13.48 -5.13
CA ARG A 48 13.94 14.92 -4.91
C ARG A 48 14.26 15.66 -6.20
N ALA A 49 14.84 14.99 -7.20
CA ALA A 49 15.13 15.60 -8.48
C ALA A 49 13.87 15.85 -9.34
N LEU A 50 12.83 15.01 -9.17
CA LEU A 50 11.61 15.06 -9.98
C LEU A 50 10.46 15.80 -9.28
N SER A 51 10.44 15.79 -7.94
CA SER A 51 9.33 16.32 -7.15
C SER A 51 9.61 17.73 -6.62
N PRO A 52 8.68 18.69 -6.82
CA PRO A 52 8.72 19.98 -6.14
C PRO A 52 8.25 19.90 -4.67
N ALA A 53 7.88 18.72 -4.16
CA ALA A 53 7.28 18.58 -2.84
C ALA A 53 8.23 19.03 -1.73
N THR A 54 7.77 19.97 -0.91
CA THR A 54 8.43 20.45 0.31
C THR A 54 8.10 19.60 1.54
N ARG A 55 7.15 18.67 1.42
CA ARG A 55 6.89 17.60 2.40
C ARG A 55 7.89 16.47 2.19
N PRO A 56 8.04 15.49 3.11
CA PRO A 56 9.14 14.54 2.99
C PRO A 56 8.70 13.18 2.42
N PRO A 57 7.99 13.00 1.27
CA PRO A 57 7.82 11.67 0.70
C PRO A 57 9.15 11.14 0.15
N CYS A 58 10.03 12.02 -0.36
CA CYS A 58 11.34 11.69 -0.88
C CYS A 58 12.39 11.49 0.23
N ASN A 59 12.19 10.50 1.09
CA ASN A 59 13.09 10.17 2.21
C ASN A 59 13.22 8.64 2.34
N ALA A 60 14.44 8.12 2.41
CA ALA A 60 14.73 6.68 2.53
C ALA A 60 14.18 6.03 3.84
N ALA A 61 13.83 6.86 4.84
CA ALA A 61 13.14 6.44 6.05
C ALA A 61 11.65 6.11 5.83
N ASN A 62 11.04 6.59 4.75
CA ASN A 62 9.68 6.22 4.37
C ASN A 62 9.66 4.87 3.65
N SER A 63 8.48 4.28 3.48
CA SER A 63 8.31 3.09 2.64
C SER A 63 8.77 3.38 1.21
N CYS A 64 9.31 2.37 0.52
CA CYS A 64 9.67 2.59 -0.88
C CYS A 64 8.44 2.84 -1.76
N ALA A 65 7.28 2.30 -1.37
CA ALA A 65 6.04 2.52 -2.11
C ALA A 65 5.65 4.01 -2.11
N LEU A 66 5.80 4.72 -0.98
CA LEU A 66 5.53 6.16 -0.89
C LEU A 66 6.48 6.97 -1.78
N ILE A 67 7.78 6.64 -1.78
CA ILE A 67 8.77 7.32 -2.62
C ILE A 67 8.48 7.10 -4.11
N GLN A 68 8.14 5.85 -4.49
CA GLN A 68 7.80 5.51 -5.86
C GLN A 68 6.49 6.13 -6.32
N ASP A 69 5.51 6.24 -5.42
CA ASP A 69 4.25 6.91 -5.71
C ASP A 69 4.49 8.39 -6.03
N GLU A 70 5.32 9.07 -5.24
CA GLU A 70 5.68 10.46 -5.49
C GLU A 70 6.45 10.67 -6.80
N ILE A 71 7.37 9.76 -7.15
CA ILE A 71 8.04 9.77 -8.46
C ILE A 71 7.01 9.64 -9.58
N ALA A 72 6.12 8.64 -9.50
CA ALA A 72 5.08 8.43 -10.50
C ALA A 72 4.14 9.64 -10.62
N ARG A 73 3.76 10.24 -9.48
CA ARG A 73 2.95 11.46 -9.39
C ARG A 73 3.62 12.62 -10.12
N SER A 74 4.91 12.81 -9.90
CA SER A 74 5.70 13.88 -10.52
C SER A 74 5.89 13.65 -12.02
N CYS A 75 6.21 12.43 -12.43
CA CYS A 75 6.33 12.07 -13.85
C CYS A 75 5.01 12.23 -14.60
N ALA A 76 3.87 11.91 -13.98
CA ALA A 76 2.56 12.13 -14.57
C ALA A 76 2.24 13.62 -14.79
N LEU A 77 2.79 14.54 -13.98
CA LEU A 77 2.62 15.98 -14.17
C LEU A 77 3.33 16.49 -15.43
N PHE A 78 4.43 15.84 -15.84
CA PHE A 78 5.13 16.19 -17.07
C PHE A 78 4.39 15.72 -18.34
N GLY A 79 3.54 14.69 -18.21
CA GLY A 79 2.97 13.98 -19.36
C GLY A 79 4.00 13.10 -20.09
N ASP A 80 3.52 12.22 -20.97
CA ASP A 80 4.35 11.16 -21.55
C ASP A 80 5.59 11.66 -22.30
N ALA A 81 5.45 12.69 -23.13
CA ALA A 81 6.53 13.19 -23.97
C ALA A 81 7.71 13.74 -23.16
N GLU A 82 7.43 14.45 -22.07
CA GLU A 82 8.47 14.98 -21.20
C GLU A 82 8.96 13.93 -20.20
N ALA A 83 8.06 13.09 -19.65
CA ALA A 83 8.45 11.98 -18.78
C ALA A 83 9.44 11.03 -19.47
N ALA A 84 9.30 10.78 -20.78
CA ALA A 84 10.22 9.97 -21.58
C ALA A 84 11.66 10.52 -21.60
N LYS A 85 11.85 11.83 -21.38
CA LYS A 85 13.16 12.49 -21.40
C LYS A 85 13.79 12.55 -20.00
N GLN A 86 13.00 12.39 -18.94
CA GLN A 86 13.49 12.54 -17.57
C GLN A 86 14.09 11.25 -17.02
N SER A 87 15.34 11.33 -16.59
CA SER A 87 16.00 10.23 -15.89
C SER A 87 15.25 9.90 -14.59
N GLY A 88 14.87 8.63 -14.44
CA GLY A 88 14.11 8.17 -13.27
C GLY A 88 12.59 8.19 -13.44
N CYS A 89 12.08 8.81 -14.51
CA CYS A 89 10.71 8.59 -14.94
C CYS A 89 10.60 7.28 -15.73
N GLY A 90 9.54 6.52 -15.45
CA GLY A 90 9.29 5.24 -16.08
C GLY A 90 8.41 4.35 -15.20
N PRO A 91 7.47 3.59 -15.80
CA PRO A 91 7.07 3.60 -17.22
C PRO A 91 6.35 4.90 -17.65
N LEU A 92 6.02 5.04 -18.95
CA LEU A 92 5.30 6.22 -19.46
C LEU A 92 3.94 6.36 -18.74
N PRO A 93 3.58 7.56 -18.24
CA PRO A 93 2.38 7.74 -17.42
C PRO A 93 1.07 7.17 -18.00
N SER A 94 0.82 7.26 -19.31
CA SER A 94 -0.41 6.73 -19.94
C SER A 94 -0.39 5.24 -20.28
N SER A 95 0.77 4.58 -20.12
CA SER A 95 0.96 3.19 -20.56
C SER A 95 0.26 2.15 -19.68
N ALA A 96 0.07 0.95 -20.25
CA ALA A 96 -0.42 -0.21 -19.52
C ALA A 96 0.56 -0.66 -18.41
N GLU A 97 1.85 -0.44 -18.62
CA GLU A 97 2.90 -0.69 -17.62
C GLU A 97 2.76 0.25 -16.42
N ALA A 98 2.37 1.52 -16.63
CA ALA A 98 2.10 2.44 -15.53
C ALA A 98 0.88 2.01 -14.70
N ALA A 99 -0.16 1.50 -15.37
CA ALA A 99 -1.31 0.89 -14.69
C ALA A 99 -0.89 -0.34 -13.87
N ALA A 100 -0.07 -1.23 -14.44
CA ALA A 100 0.50 -2.37 -13.73
C ALA A 100 1.35 -1.96 -12.51
N ALA A 101 2.10 -0.86 -12.63
CA ALA A 101 2.91 -0.32 -11.54
C ALA A 101 2.07 0.16 -10.33
N VAL A 102 0.82 0.59 -10.52
CA VAL A 102 -0.12 0.89 -9.41
C VAL A 102 -0.37 -0.35 -8.56
N VAL A 103 -0.66 -1.50 -9.19
CA VAL A 103 -0.90 -2.76 -8.49
C VAL A 103 0.37 -3.22 -7.75
N GLN A 104 1.54 -3.04 -8.36
CA GLN A 104 2.81 -3.36 -7.70
C GLN A 104 3.06 -2.47 -6.49
N ARG A 105 2.86 -1.14 -6.61
CA ARG A 105 2.98 -0.20 -5.49
C ARG A 105 2.00 -0.51 -4.37
N TYR A 106 0.76 -0.85 -4.70
CA TYR A 106 -0.26 -1.26 -3.74
C TYR A 106 0.21 -2.43 -2.86
N TYR A 107 0.64 -3.53 -3.48
CA TYR A 107 1.12 -4.69 -2.72
C TYR A 107 2.45 -4.45 -2.00
N ARG A 108 3.31 -3.59 -2.56
CA ARG A 108 4.53 -3.16 -1.87
C ARG A 108 4.22 -2.37 -0.60
N ALA A 109 3.26 -1.44 -0.68
CA ALA A 109 2.79 -0.67 0.47
C ALA A 109 2.18 -1.58 1.53
N LEU A 110 1.32 -2.53 1.14
CA LEU A 110 0.77 -3.54 2.06
C LEU A 110 1.85 -4.37 2.75
N ASP A 111 2.84 -4.89 2.00
CA ASP A 111 3.95 -5.67 2.57
C ASP A 111 4.78 -4.82 3.54
N ALA A 112 4.97 -3.53 3.23
CA ALA A 112 5.62 -2.57 4.10
C ALA A 112 4.77 -2.13 5.29
N ARG A 113 3.48 -2.50 5.38
CA ARG A 113 2.50 -1.99 6.36
C ARG A 113 2.25 -0.47 6.24
N ASP A 114 2.51 0.09 5.06
CA ASP A 114 2.16 1.46 4.72
C ASP A 114 0.72 1.50 4.18
N TYR A 115 -0.25 1.33 5.07
CA TYR A 115 -1.66 1.24 4.69
C TYR A 115 -2.19 2.56 4.12
N GLY A 116 -1.62 3.70 4.52
CA GLY A 116 -1.95 5.00 3.95
C GLY A 116 -1.61 5.05 2.46
N THR A 117 -0.37 4.71 2.08
CA THR A 117 0.04 4.65 0.67
C THR A 117 -0.75 3.59 -0.10
N ALA A 118 -1.03 2.43 0.52
CA ALA A 118 -1.83 1.39 -0.11
C ALA A 118 -3.28 1.85 -0.39
N TRP A 119 -3.89 2.56 0.55
CA TRP A 119 -5.24 3.13 0.40
C TRP A 119 -5.30 4.12 -0.77
N GLN A 120 -4.30 5.00 -0.87
CA GLN A 120 -4.23 6.02 -1.93
C GLN A 120 -4.06 5.43 -3.34
N GLN A 121 -3.60 4.18 -3.48
CA GLN A 121 -3.56 3.54 -4.81
C GLN A 121 -4.97 3.31 -5.39
N TRP A 122 -6.03 3.36 -4.59
CA TRP A 122 -7.43 3.31 -5.06
C TRP A 122 -7.99 4.69 -5.47
N GLY A 123 -7.19 5.75 -5.36
CA GLY A 123 -7.60 7.14 -5.60
C GLY A 123 -8.03 7.86 -4.32
N ASP A 124 -8.42 9.13 -4.45
CA ASP A 124 -8.71 10.03 -3.32
C ASP A 124 -9.78 9.49 -2.36
N ASP A 125 -10.78 8.79 -2.90
CA ASP A 125 -11.88 8.20 -2.12
C ASP A 125 -11.53 6.83 -1.52
N GLY A 126 -10.38 6.26 -1.92
CA GLY A 126 -9.93 4.95 -1.52
C GLY A 126 -10.75 3.78 -2.08
N GLN A 127 -10.67 2.62 -1.41
CA GLN A 127 -11.28 1.41 -1.93
C GLN A 127 -12.83 1.50 -1.90
N PRO A 128 -13.51 1.33 -3.05
CA PRO A 128 -14.96 1.42 -3.12
C PRO A 128 -15.69 0.48 -2.15
N GLY A 129 -16.67 1.03 -1.42
CA GLY A 129 -17.48 0.28 -0.45
C GLY A 129 -16.75 -0.09 0.86
N ASN A 130 -15.56 0.44 1.09
CA ASN A 130 -14.78 0.21 2.30
C ASN A 130 -14.53 1.50 3.08
N SER A 131 -14.13 1.38 4.35
CA SER A 131 -13.55 2.50 5.11
C SER A 131 -12.06 2.23 5.30
N TYR A 132 -11.28 3.29 5.55
CA TYR A 132 -9.85 3.14 5.80
C TYR A 132 -9.58 2.21 6.99
N GLU A 133 -10.37 2.34 8.08
CA GLU A 133 -10.21 1.51 9.28
C GLU A 133 -10.47 0.04 8.99
N ARG A 134 -11.55 -0.28 8.25
CA ARG A 134 -11.86 -1.66 7.90
C ARG A 134 -10.85 -2.24 6.91
N PHE A 135 -10.39 -1.44 5.96
CA PHE A 135 -9.29 -1.81 5.07
C PHE A 135 -8.04 -2.16 5.86
N HIS A 136 -7.59 -1.28 6.75
CA HIS A 136 -6.43 -1.50 7.60
C HIS A 136 -6.58 -2.76 8.47
N GLN A 137 -7.71 -2.92 9.16
CA GLN A 137 -7.99 -4.08 10.01
C GLN A 137 -7.97 -5.40 9.24
N GLY A 138 -8.37 -5.39 7.97
CA GLY A 138 -8.35 -6.57 7.09
C GLY A 138 -6.96 -7.18 6.91
N TYR A 139 -5.88 -6.39 7.08
CA TYR A 139 -4.50 -6.83 6.94
C TYR A 139 -3.78 -7.03 8.28
N ALA A 140 -4.46 -6.87 9.41
CA ALA A 140 -3.84 -6.90 10.75
C ALA A 140 -3.15 -8.24 11.10
N LYS A 141 -3.50 -9.34 10.42
CA LYS A 141 -2.90 -10.67 10.59
C LYS A 141 -1.92 -11.04 9.48
N THR A 142 -1.71 -10.15 8.50
CA THR A 142 -0.82 -10.41 7.38
C THR A 142 0.63 -10.15 7.79
N ARG A 143 1.44 -11.21 7.77
CA ARG A 143 2.86 -11.13 8.09
C ARG A 143 3.66 -10.55 6.92
N ASP A 144 3.38 -11.03 5.72
CA ASP A 144 3.96 -10.58 4.44
C ASP A 144 3.03 -10.92 3.28
N VAL A 145 3.13 -10.13 2.22
CA VAL A 145 2.37 -10.30 0.99
C VAL A 145 3.22 -9.95 -0.21
N ARG A 146 3.14 -10.75 -1.28
CA ARG A 146 3.84 -10.47 -2.53
C ARG A 146 2.92 -10.69 -3.71
N VAL A 147 3.04 -9.83 -4.71
CA VAL A 147 2.33 -9.96 -5.97
C VAL A 147 3.30 -10.35 -7.08
N THR A 148 2.85 -11.24 -7.96
CA THR A 148 3.42 -11.47 -9.28
C THR A 148 2.40 -10.97 -10.29
N LEU A 149 2.80 -10.00 -11.11
CA LEU A 149 1.95 -9.49 -12.18
C LEU A 149 2.04 -10.42 -13.39
N GLY A 150 0.90 -10.66 -14.05
CA GLY A 150 0.89 -11.15 -15.42
C GLY A 150 1.09 -10.01 -16.42
N GLN A 151 1.02 -10.34 -17.71
CA GLN A 151 1.05 -9.33 -18.76
C GLN A 151 -0.18 -8.42 -18.64
N PRO A 152 -0.04 -7.10 -18.50
CA PRO A 152 -1.19 -6.20 -18.52
C PRO A 152 -1.87 -6.26 -19.89
N GLY A 153 -3.20 -6.14 -19.89
CA GLY A 153 -3.99 -6.00 -21.11
C GLY A 153 -3.72 -4.68 -21.83
N PRO A 154 -4.27 -4.50 -23.05
CA PRO A 154 -4.19 -3.21 -23.73
C PRO A 154 -4.90 -2.12 -22.93
N VAL A 155 -4.56 -0.88 -23.22
CA VAL A 155 -5.29 0.29 -22.71
C VAL A 155 -6.61 0.38 -23.48
N GLU A 156 -7.73 0.28 -22.76
CA GLU A 156 -9.09 0.30 -23.31
C GLU A 156 -9.81 1.59 -22.90
N GLY A 157 -10.40 2.30 -23.86
CA GLY A 157 -11.14 3.54 -23.60
C GLY A 157 -12.64 3.30 -23.39
N ALA A 158 -13.24 3.96 -22.39
CA ALA A 158 -14.68 3.99 -22.17
C ALA A 158 -15.11 5.29 -21.45
N ALA A 159 -16.14 5.98 -21.98
CA ALA A 159 -16.79 7.14 -21.35
C ALA A 159 -15.82 8.18 -20.73
N GLY A 160 -14.80 8.61 -21.49
CA GLY A 160 -13.81 9.59 -21.02
C GLY A 160 -12.74 9.04 -20.06
N SER A 161 -12.74 7.74 -19.82
CA SER A 161 -11.75 7.04 -18.99
C SER A 161 -10.99 6.01 -19.80
N LEU A 162 -9.80 5.66 -19.32
CA LEU A 162 -9.02 4.52 -19.76
C LEU A 162 -9.02 3.46 -18.68
N TYR A 163 -8.97 2.20 -19.11
CA TYR A 163 -8.91 1.03 -18.26
C TYR A 163 -7.80 0.08 -18.73
N VAL A 164 -7.18 -0.59 -17.76
CA VAL A 164 -6.26 -1.69 -18.01
C VAL A 164 -6.60 -2.83 -17.07
N SER A 165 -6.71 -4.04 -17.60
CA SER A 165 -6.80 -5.26 -16.79
C SER A 165 -5.41 -5.77 -16.47
N VAL A 166 -5.10 -5.94 -15.19
CA VAL A 166 -3.79 -6.43 -14.71
C VAL A 166 -3.98 -7.78 -14.02
N PRO A 167 -3.61 -8.89 -14.67
CA PRO A 167 -3.64 -10.22 -14.05
C PRO A 167 -2.64 -10.31 -12.89
N VAL A 168 -3.00 -11.01 -11.82
CA VAL A 168 -2.15 -11.15 -10.64
C VAL A 168 -2.17 -12.56 -10.06
N THR A 169 -1.04 -12.95 -9.48
CA THR A 169 -0.94 -13.99 -8.47
C THR A 169 -0.39 -13.39 -7.18
N VAL A 170 -1.13 -13.51 -6.09
CA VAL A 170 -0.79 -12.90 -4.80
C VAL A 170 -0.52 -14.01 -3.80
N LYS A 171 0.66 -13.99 -3.17
CA LYS A 171 1.03 -14.92 -2.11
C LYS A 171 1.06 -14.16 -0.80
N ALA A 172 0.23 -14.56 0.15
CA ALA A 172 0.17 -13.99 1.49
C ALA A 172 0.56 -15.04 2.53
N ARG A 173 1.17 -14.57 3.61
CA ARG A 173 1.48 -15.38 4.78
C ARG A 173 0.92 -14.67 6.00
N LEU A 174 0.16 -15.38 6.81
CA LEU A 174 -0.41 -14.86 8.04
C LEU A 174 0.57 -15.04 9.21
N ASP A 175 0.29 -14.37 10.33
CA ASP A 175 1.11 -14.44 11.54
C ASP A 175 1.17 -15.84 12.16
N ASP A 176 0.11 -16.63 11.98
CA ASP A 176 0.03 -18.03 12.41
C ASP A 176 0.82 -19.00 11.50
N GLY A 177 1.43 -18.48 10.42
CA GLY A 177 2.17 -19.25 9.44
C GLY A 177 1.34 -19.78 8.27
N THR A 178 0.02 -19.62 8.29
CA THR A 178 -0.88 -19.97 7.18
C THR A 178 -0.43 -19.28 5.90
N ARG A 179 -0.38 -20.04 4.81
CA ARG A 179 -0.03 -19.54 3.47
C ARG A 179 -1.25 -19.56 2.58
N GLN A 180 -1.48 -18.46 1.88
CA GLN A 180 -2.60 -18.31 0.97
C GLN A 180 -2.08 -17.85 -0.39
N THR A 181 -2.63 -18.41 -1.46
CA THR A 181 -2.39 -17.92 -2.82
C THR A 181 -3.71 -17.46 -3.40
N PHE A 182 -3.74 -16.27 -3.97
CA PHE A 182 -4.89 -15.73 -4.68
C PHE A 182 -4.51 -15.52 -6.14
N THR A 183 -5.44 -15.80 -7.04
CA THR A 183 -5.30 -15.49 -8.47
C THR A 183 -6.49 -14.66 -8.93
N GLY A 184 -6.28 -13.82 -9.94
CA GLY A 184 -7.31 -12.93 -10.41
C GLY A 184 -6.78 -11.75 -11.21
N SER A 185 -7.52 -10.65 -11.20
CA SER A 185 -7.11 -9.41 -11.85
C SER A 185 -7.59 -8.18 -11.11
N TYR A 186 -6.88 -7.06 -11.35
CA TYR A 186 -7.33 -5.72 -11.03
C TYR A 186 -7.78 -5.01 -12.31
N GLN A 187 -8.84 -4.22 -12.21
CA GLN A 187 -9.08 -3.13 -13.15
C GLN A 187 -8.43 -1.87 -12.58
N VAL A 188 -7.63 -1.22 -13.41
CA VAL A 188 -6.98 0.05 -13.08
C VAL A 188 -7.56 1.09 -14.03
N ARG A 189 -7.90 2.27 -13.52
CA ARG A 189 -8.60 3.34 -14.26
C ARG A 189 -7.86 4.66 -14.16
N ARG A 190 -7.96 5.48 -15.22
CA ARG A 190 -7.65 6.92 -15.20
C ARG A 190 -8.62 7.67 -16.11
N VAL A 191 -8.69 8.99 -15.97
CA VAL A 191 -9.32 9.86 -16.98
C VAL A 191 -8.39 10.01 -18.19
N ASN A 192 -8.99 10.15 -19.38
CA ASN A 192 -8.28 10.43 -20.63
C ASN A 192 -7.51 11.76 -20.56
N ASP A 193 -6.52 11.90 -21.43
CA ASP A 193 -5.78 13.16 -21.61
C ASP A 193 -6.60 14.18 -22.40
N VAL A 194 -7.61 14.74 -21.76
CA VAL A 194 -8.48 15.79 -22.31
C VAL A 194 -8.24 17.14 -21.63
N ASP A 195 -8.47 18.21 -22.37
CA ASP A 195 -8.42 19.56 -21.82
C ASP A 195 -9.40 19.70 -20.64
N GLY A 196 -8.89 20.23 -19.52
CA GLY A 196 -9.64 20.36 -18.27
C GLY A 196 -9.50 19.19 -17.29
N ALA A 197 -8.92 18.05 -17.70
CA ALA A 197 -8.62 16.96 -16.76
C ALA A 197 -7.43 17.32 -15.86
N SER A 198 -7.62 17.27 -14.55
CA SER A 198 -6.56 17.51 -13.57
C SER A 198 -5.50 16.40 -13.66
N ALA A 199 -4.28 16.69 -13.19
CA ALA A 199 -3.23 15.68 -13.12
C ALA A 199 -3.59 14.50 -12.19
N GLU A 200 -4.42 14.75 -11.16
CA GLU A 200 -4.93 13.70 -10.28
C GLU A 200 -5.93 12.79 -11.01
N GLN A 201 -6.88 13.39 -11.75
CA GLN A 201 -7.83 12.61 -12.56
C GLN A 201 -7.14 11.73 -13.59
N ARG A 202 -5.99 12.19 -14.11
CA ARG A 202 -5.17 11.48 -15.08
C ARG A 202 -4.21 10.46 -14.45
N ARG A 203 -4.18 10.31 -13.12
CA ARG A 203 -3.42 9.23 -12.48
C ARG A 203 -4.19 7.92 -12.53
N TRP A 204 -3.46 6.87 -12.88
CA TRP A 204 -3.95 5.49 -12.74
C TRP A 204 -4.19 5.18 -11.28
N HIS A 205 -5.37 4.65 -10.96
CA HIS A 205 -5.76 4.14 -9.65
C HIS A 205 -6.52 2.82 -9.79
N LEU A 206 -6.50 2.01 -8.73
CA LEU A 206 -7.27 0.78 -8.65
C LEU A 206 -8.77 1.12 -8.66
N ASP A 207 -9.52 0.52 -9.57
CA ASP A 207 -10.97 0.70 -9.69
C ASP A 207 -11.72 -0.47 -9.06
N SER A 208 -11.31 -1.69 -9.41
CA SER A 208 -11.92 -2.91 -8.88
C SER A 208 -10.94 -4.07 -8.87
N ALA A 209 -11.21 -5.08 -8.03
CA ALA A 209 -10.39 -6.28 -7.91
C ALA A 209 -11.28 -7.53 -7.92
N LYS A 210 -10.86 -8.55 -8.67
CA LYS A 210 -11.50 -9.87 -8.71
C LYS A 210 -10.46 -10.92 -8.36
N LEU A 211 -10.29 -11.18 -7.07
CA LEU A 211 -9.34 -12.17 -6.55
C LEU A 211 -10.07 -13.40 -6.01
N ARG A 212 -9.50 -14.58 -6.24
CA ARG A 212 -10.01 -15.85 -5.73
C ARG A 212 -8.90 -16.59 -5.01
N LEU A 213 -9.20 -17.12 -3.84
CA LEU A 213 -8.30 -18.04 -3.14
C LEU A 213 -8.11 -19.29 -4.01
N GLN A 214 -6.88 -19.57 -4.37
CA GLN A 214 -6.48 -20.81 -5.02
C GLN A 214 -6.49 -21.90 -3.94
N ARG A 215 -7.44 -22.84 -4.09
CA ARG A 215 -7.55 -24.03 -3.25
C ARG A 215 -6.55 -25.09 -3.68
#